data_AF-A0A3B6NK44-F1
#
_entry.id   AF-A0A3B6NK44-F1
#
_cell.length_a   1.000
_cell.length_b   1.000
_cell.length_c   1.000
_cell.angle_alpha   90.00
_cell.angle_beta   90.00
_cell.angle_gamma   90.00
#
_symmetry.space_group_name_H-M   'P 1'
#
loop_
_entity.id
_entity.type
_entity.pdbx_description
1 polymer ?
#
loop_
_entity_poly.entity_id
_entity_poly.type
_entity_poly.pdbx_seq_one_letter_code
_entity_poly.pdbx_strand_id
1 'polypeptide(L)'
;MAMILDAFAYYVQNMLTEMVKEEVHMLLGVRDDIDKMDVKLGDLKNFLADADRRNITDKTVQEWVGQLKRAMYEAADILDVCQLKAMERGSSTVDVGCFNPLLFCMRNPSHAHDIATRIKALNKRLDTIKERSAAFSFINLGSYEDRSSKVHASHSGNTSREISGEFDRSGIVGEKIEEDTRKLVEIMLTEKEGNANIMVVAIVGVGGIGLRQG
;
A
#
# COMPACT_ATOMS: atom_id res chain seq x y z
N MET A 1 -2.41 3.14 -5.51
CA MET A 1 -1.03 2.58 -5.66
C MET A 1 -0.15 2.87 -4.44
N ALA A 2 -0.48 3.87 -3.61
CA ALA A 2 0.25 4.23 -2.40
C ALA A 2 0.41 3.11 -1.34
N MET A 3 -0.57 2.21 -1.18
CA MET A 3 -0.51 1.12 -0.17
C MET A 3 0.73 0.21 -0.31
N ILE A 4 1.21 0.00 -1.54
CA ILE A 4 2.37 -0.88 -1.77
C ILE A 4 3.65 -0.19 -1.28
N LEU A 5 3.79 1.12 -1.55
CA LEU A 5 4.90 1.93 -1.02
C LEU A 5 4.87 2.02 0.49
N ASP A 6 3.70 2.11 1.11
CA ASP A 6 3.57 2.11 2.57
C ASP A 6 4.13 0.85 3.21
N ALA A 7 3.79 -0.31 2.64
CA ALA A 7 4.32 -1.58 3.12
C ALA A 7 5.85 -1.64 2.99
N PHE A 8 6.40 -1.07 1.92
CA PHE A 8 7.84 -1.06 1.69
C PHE A 8 8.59 -0.05 2.56
N ALA A 9 8.07 1.16 2.73
CA ALA A 9 8.63 2.15 3.64
C ALA A 9 8.60 1.65 5.09
N TYR A 10 7.47 1.09 5.53
CA TYR A 10 7.34 0.44 6.84
C TYR A 10 8.37 -0.67 7.02
N TYR A 11 8.58 -1.48 5.99
CA TYR A 11 9.58 -2.53 6.00
C TYR A 11 11.02 -1.98 6.16
N VAL A 12 11.40 -0.94 5.43
CA VAL A 12 12.72 -0.29 5.53
C VAL A 12 12.94 0.30 6.93
N GLN A 13 11.92 0.92 7.51
CA GLN A 13 11.95 1.47 8.87
C GLN A 13 12.07 0.39 9.95
N ASN A 14 11.29 -0.69 9.81
CA ASN A 14 11.36 -1.83 10.72
C ASN A 14 12.76 -2.47 10.67
N MET A 15 13.35 -2.59 9.48
CA MET A 15 14.72 -3.07 9.31
C MET A 15 15.75 -2.19 10.02
N LEU A 16 15.68 -0.86 9.87
CA LEU A 16 16.55 0.09 10.58
C LEU A 16 16.42 -0.06 12.11
N THR A 17 15.19 -0.21 12.59
CA THR A 17 14.89 -0.34 14.02
C THR A 17 15.48 -1.61 14.61
N GLU A 18 15.33 -2.75 13.94
CA GLU A 18 15.88 -4.03 14.38
C GLU A 18 17.41 -4.06 14.33
N MET A 19 18.04 -3.40 13.35
CA MET A 19 19.50 -3.23 13.31
C MET A 19 20.05 -2.45 14.51
N VAL A 20 19.33 -1.40 14.92
CA VAL A 20 19.71 -0.59 16.08
C VAL A 20 19.52 -1.38 17.38
N LYS A 21 18.42 -2.12 17.51
CA LYS A 21 18.15 -2.96 18.70
C LYS A 21 19.20 -4.05 18.91
N GLU A 22 19.59 -4.75 17.85
CA GLU A 22 20.51 -5.88 17.92
C GLU A 22 22.00 -5.46 17.87
N GLU A 23 22.28 -4.16 18.00
CA GLU A 23 23.63 -3.56 17.97
C GLU A 23 24.48 -4.02 16.78
N VAL A 24 23.84 -4.33 15.65
CA VAL A 24 24.54 -4.85 14.48
C VAL A 24 25.30 -3.72 13.79
N HIS A 25 26.63 -3.77 13.88
CA HIS A 25 27.50 -2.85 13.16
C HIS A 25 27.40 -3.09 11.65
N MET A 26 26.70 -2.18 10.97
CA MET A 26 26.69 -2.13 9.52
C MET A 26 28.05 -1.66 8.98
N LEU A 27 28.41 -2.14 7.78
CA LEU A 27 29.49 -1.51 7.02
C LEU A 27 29.21 -0.01 6.88
N LEU A 28 30.23 0.81 7.16
CA LEU A 28 30.20 2.25 6.92
C LEU A 28 29.70 2.51 5.49
N GLY A 29 28.55 3.18 5.37
CA GLY A 29 27.88 3.48 4.10
C GLY A 29 26.57 2.70 3.84
N VAL A 30 26.39 1.49 4.39
CA VAL A 30 25.11 0.76 4.24
C VAL A 30 24.00 1.45 5.00
N ARG A 31 24.29 1.89 6.22
CA ARG A 31 23.37 2.69 7.03
C ARG A 31 22.94 3.96 6.29
N ASP A 32 23.92 4.71 5.79
CA ASP A 32 23.67 5.95 5.05
C ASP A 32 22.85 5.70 3.77
N ASP A 33 23.10 4.60 3.08
CA ASP A 33 22.36 4.24 1.88
C ASP A 33 20.90 3.87 2.21
N ILE A 34 20.66 3.18 3.32
CA ILE A 34 19.32 2.84 3.81
C ILE A 34 18.58 4.10 4.28
N ASP A 35 19.23 4.99 5.04
CA ASP A 35 18.64 6.25 5.51
C ASP A 35 18.23 7.13 4.31
N LYS A 36 19.08 7.22 3.28
CA LYS A 36 18.76 7.91 2.02
C LYS A 36 17.58 7.27 1.29
N MET A 37 17.49 5.94 1.32
CA MET A 37 16.40 5.22 0.69
C MET A 37 15.07 5.50 1.40
N ASP A 38 15.04 5.51 2.74
CA ASP A 38 13.84 5.84 3.53
C ASP A 38 13.30 7.23 3.18
N VAL A 39 14.17 8.25 3.13
CA VAL A 39 13.78 9.62 2.73
C VAL A 39 13.18 9.65 1.33
N LYS A 40 13.81 8.97 0.35
CA LYS A 40 13.30 8.91 -1.03
C LYS A 40 11.93 8.22 -1.10
N LEU A 41 11.72 7.17 -0.31
CA LEU A 41 10.44 6.47 -0.25
C LEU A 41 9.35 7.35 0.33
N GLY A 42 9.66 8.16 1.34
CA GLY A 42 8.74 9.17 1.86
C GLY A 42 8.29 10.16 0.79
N ASP A 43 9.23 10.68 -0.01
CA ASP A 43 8.91 11.57 -1.12
C ASP A 43 8.05 10.87 -2.20
N LEU A 44 8.45 9.66 -2.61
CA LEU A 44 7.74 8.83 -3.59
C LEU A 44 6.32 8.47 -3.15
N LYS A 45 6.11 8.25 -1.86
CA LYS A 45 4.79 8.05 -1.27
C LYS A 45 3.89 9.28 -1.46
N ASN A 46 4.42 10.47 -1.15
CA ASN A 46 3.66 11.71 -1.34
C ASN A 46 3.29 11.93 -2.81
N PHE A 47 4.20 11.58 -3.74
CA PHE A 47 3.92 11.63 -5.17
C PHE A 47 2.81 10.66 -5.60
N LEU A 48 2.83 9.41 -5.14
CA LEU A 48 1.75 8.46 -5.44
C LEU A 48 0.40 8.89 -4.86
N ALA A 49 0.40 9.48 -3.66
CA ALA A 49 -0.83 9.96 -3.04
C ALA A 49 -1.49 11.11 -3.84
N ASP A 50 -0.70 12.06 -4.36
CA ASP A 50 -1.20 13.12 -5.24
C ASP A 50 -1.69 12.57 -6.60
N ALA A 51 -0.96 11.62 -7.17
CA ALA A 51 -1.35 10.96 -8.42
C ALA A 51 -2.66 10.16 -8.29
N ASP A 52 -2.82 9.40 -7.21
CA ASP A 52 -4.06 8.67 -6.89
C ASP A 52 -5.22 9.68 -6.66
N ARG A 53 -5.00 10.78 -5.91
CA ARG A 53 -6.02 11.81 -5.64
C ARG A 53 -6.52 12.52 -6.90
N ARG A 54 -5.63 12.81 -7.83
CA ARG A 54 -5.95 13.46 -9.11
C ARG A 54 -6.48 12.49 -10.17
N ASN A 55 -6.57 11.19 -9.84
CA ASN A 55 -7.01 10.11 -10.72
C ASN A 55 -6.28 10.15 -12.08
N ILE A 56 -4.97 10.36 -12.06
CA ILE A 56 -4.19 10.56 -13.28
C ILE A 56 -4.08 9.26 -14.05
N THR A 57 -4.64 9.23 -15.25
CA THR A 57 -4.62 8.09 -16.17
C THR A 57 -3.54 8.22 -17.25
N ASP A 58 -2.63 9.19 -17.10
CA ASP A 58 -1.53 9.43 -18.03
C ASP A 58 -0.60 8.21 -18.13
N LYS A 59 -0.32 7.78 -19.36
CA LYS A 59 0.52 6.61 -19.65
C LYS A 59 1.95 6.77 -19.12
N THR A 60 2.50 7.98 -19.15
CA THR A 60 3.84 8.29 -18.65
C THR A 60 3.89 8.16 -17.13
N VAL A 61 2.83 8.56 -16.42
CA VAL A 61 2.71 8.34 -14.97
C VAL A 61 2.58 6.86 -14.67
N GLN A 62 1.75 6.11 -15.42
CA GLN A 62 1.62 4.66 -15.25
C GLN A 62 2.96 3.94 -15.47
N GLU A 63 3.72 4.32 -16.49
CA GLU A 63 5.05 3.76 -16.76
C GLU A 63 6.03 4.08 -15.62
N TRP A 64 5.99 5.30 -15.10
CA TRP A 64 6.79 5.72 -13.95
C TRP A 64 6.44 4.91 -12.69
N VAL A 65 5.15 4.71 -12.39
CA VAL A 65 4.74 3.84 -11.28
C VAL A 65 5.20 2.40 -11.52
N GLY A 66 5.14 1.93 -12.77
CA GLY A 66 5.69 0.62 -13.15
C GLY A 66 7.20 0.51 -12.86
N GLN A 67 7.98 1.56 -13.11
CA GLN A 67 9.41 1.60 -12.76
C GLN A 67 9.63 1.54 -11.24
N LEU A 68 8.83 2.28 -10.49
CA LEU A 68 8.85 2.25 -9.03
C LEU A 68 8.54 0.85 -8.50
N LYS A 69 7.47 0.23 -8.98
CA LYS A 69 7.09 -1.15 -8.61
C LYS A 69 8.22 -2.14 -8.89
N ARG A 70 8.92 -2.01 -10.01
CA ARG A 70 10.09 -2.86 -10.32
C ARG A 70 11.25 -2.64 -9.35
N ALA A 71 11.52 -1.42 -8.90
CA ALA A 71 12.53 -1.15 -7.88
C ALA A 71 12.15 -1.78 -6.52
N MET A 72 10.86 -1.81 -6.21
CA MET A 72 10.37 -2.47 -4.98
C MET A 72 10.54 -3.99 -5.03
N TYR A 73 10.30 -4.62 -6.19
CA TYR A 73 10.60 -6.04 -6.36
C TYR A 73 12.09 -6.35 -6.22
N GLU A 74 12.97 -5.46 -6.70
CA GLU A 74 14.41 -5.60 -6.49
C GLU A 74 14.78 -5.52 -5.00
N ALA A 75 14.09 -4.68 -4.23
CA ALA A 75 14.29 -4.63 -2.79
C ALA A 75 13.81 -5.90 -2.06
N ALA A 76 12.71 -6.50 -2.53
CA ALA A 76 12.26 -7.80 -2.04
C ALA A 76 13.27 -8.91 -2.40
N ASP A 77 13.84 -8.90 -3.61
CA ASP A 77 14.89 -9.84 -4.00
C ASP A 77 16.13 -9.76 -3.08
N ILE A 78 16.52 -8.55 -2.65
CA ILE A 78 17.61 -8.38 -1.67
C ILE A 78 17.27 -9.09 -0.35
N LEU A 79 16.03 -8.98 0.13
CA LEU A 79 15.57 -9.67 1.34
C LEU A 79 15.58 -11.19 1.14
N ASP A 80 15.06 -11.66 0.01
CA ASP A 80 14.97 -13.10 -0.30
C ASP A 80 16.38 -13.71 -0.36
N VAL A 81 17.35 -13.03 -0.97
CA VAL A 81 18.76 -13.43 -0.94
C VAL A 81 19.28 -13.51 0.49
N CYS A 82 18.89 -12.58 1.36
CA CYS A 82 19.28 -12.63 2.76
C CYS A 82 18.64 -13.81 3.51
N GLN A 83 17.38 -14.12 3.22
CA GLN A 83 16.67 -15.30 3.75
C GLN A 83 17.35 -16.58 3.33
N LEU A 84 17.65 -16.73 2.05
CA LEU A 84 18.34 -17.91 1.51
C LEU A 84 19.70 -18.11 2.18
N LYS A 85 20.51 -17.05 2.27
CA LYS A 85 21.81 -17.10 2.94
C LYS A 85 21.70 -17.45 4.43
N ALA A 86 20.64 -16.98 5.10
CA ALA A 86 20.36 -17.33 6.49
C ALA A 86 19.97 -18.81 6.65
N MET A 87 19.19 -19.36 5.71
CA MET A 87 18.77 -20.77 5.72
C MET A 87 19.91 -21.74 5.41
N GLU A 88 20.82 -21.40 4.51
CA GLU A 88 21.94 -22.27 4.07
C GLU A 88 22.90 -22.69 5.21
N ARG A 89 23.02 -21.89 6.27
CA ARG A 89 23.95 -22.21 7.37
C ARG A 89 23.38 -23.18 8.40
N GLY A 90 22.10 -23.55 8.30
CA GLY A 90 21.43 -24.42 9.26
C GLY A 90 21.37 -23.82 10.67
N SER A 91 20.41 -24.30 11.46
CA SER A 91 20.30 -24.01 12.89
C SER A 91 21.61 -24.36 13.60
N SER A 92 22.51 -23.39 13.72
CA SER A 92 23.68 -23.46 14.59
C SER A 92 23.24 -22.87 15.92
N THR A 93 23.34 -23.70 16.94
CA THR A 93 22.70 -23.66 18.25
C THR A 93 23.17 -22.53 19.19
N VAL A 94 23.49 -21.34 18.66
CA VAL A 94 24.04 -20.23 19.46
C VAL A 94 23.35 -18.88 19.23
N ASP A 95 22.52 -18.73 18.19
CA ASP A 95 21.90 -17.43 17.88
C ASP A 95 20.37 -17.49 17.87
N VAL A 96 19.79 -17.52 19.06
CA VAL A 96 18.33 -17.57 19.30
C VAL A 96 17.67 -16.18 19.12
N GLY A 97 18.40 -15.13 18.76
CA GLY A 97 17.87 -13.75 18.74
C GLY A 97 17.42 -13.22 17.38
N CYS A 98 18.02 -13.67 16.28
CA CYS A 98 18.00 -12.88 15.07
C CYS A 98 17.00 -13.39 14.02
N PHE A 99 15.70 -13.15 14.25
CA PHE A 99 14.64 -13.49 13.27
C PHE A 99 14.70 -12.67 11.97
N ASN A 100 15.64 -11.73 11.85
CA ASN A 100 15.77 -10.88 10.67
C ASN A 100 16.91 -11.36 9.74
N PRO A 101 16.57 -11.84 8.54
CA PRO A 101 17.53 -12.37 7.55
C PRO A 101 18.62 -11.38 7.14
N LEU A 102 18.32 -10.08 7.13
CA LEU A 102 19.27 -9.04 6.76
C LEU A 102 20.33 -8.85 7.83
N LEU A 103 19.96 -8.89 9.11
CA LEU A 103 20.92 -8.84 10.21
C LEU A 103 21.93 -9.98 10.13
N PHE A 104 21.46 -11.17 9.75
CA PHE A 104 22.33 -12.31 9.50
C PHE A 104 23.35 -12.03 8.39
N CYS A 105 22.91 -11.44 7.28
CA CYS A 105 23.82 -11.06 6.20
C CYS A 105 24.82 -9.98 6.62
N MET A 106 24.41 -9.05 7.49
CA MET A 106 25.31 -8.01 7.99
C MET A 106 26.37 -8.55 8.96
N ARG A 107 26.14 -9.70 9.62
CA ARG A 107 27.13 -10.36 10.49
C ARG A 107 28.27 -11.05 9.72
N ASN A 108 28.07 -11.38 8.44
CA ASN A 108 29.12 -11.96 7.60
C ASN A 108 29.67 -10.90 6.64
N PRO A 109 30.97 -10.53 6.71
CA PRO A 109 31.55 -9.47 5.87
C PRO A 109 31.36 -9.67 4.36
N SER A 110 31.42 -10.91 3.84
CA SER A 110 31.23 -11.17 2.40
C SER A 110 29.77 -10.97 1.98
N HIS A 111 28.83 -11.43 2.81
CA HIS A 111 27.40 -11.23 2.57
C HIS A 111 27.04 -9.75 2.72
N ALA A 112 27.55 -9.08 3.75
CA ALA A 112 27.36 -7.67 3.99
C ALA A 112 27.84 -6.83 2.79
N HIS A 113 28.98 -7.16 2.17
CA HIS A 113 29.48 -6.45 0.99
C HIS A 113 28.59 -6.64 -0.24
N ASP A 114 28.12 -7.86 -0.50
CA ASP A 114 27.19 -8.15 -1.61
C ASP A 114 25.86 -7.41 -1.43
N ILE A 115 25.28 -7.50 -0.23
CA ILE A 115 24.02 -6.80 0.11
C ILE A 115 24.21 -5.28 0.06
N ALA A 116 25.33 -4.75 0.57
CA ALA A 116 25.66 -3.33 0.46
C ALA A 116 25.69 -2.84 -0.99
N THR A 117 26.28 -3.63 -1.89
CA THR A 117 26.37 -3.30 -3.31
C THR A 117 25.00 -3.26 -3.96
N ARG A 118 24.12 -4.22 -3.63
CA ARG A 118 22.73 -4.26 -4.10
C ARG A 118 21.89 -3.10 -3.57
N ILE A 119 21.99 -2.80 -2.27
CA ILE A 119 21.31 -1.64 -1.66
C ILE A 119 21.75 -0.34 -2.35
N LYS A 120 23.06 -0.17 -2.58
CA LYS A 120 23.60 1.00 -3.28
C LYS A 120 23.08 1.12 -4.72
N ALA A 121 22.97 0.01 -5.44
CA ALA A 121 22.40 -0.01 -6.80
C ALA A 121 20.91 0.38 -6.80
N LEU A 122 20.13 -0.20 -5.88
CA LEU A 122 18.72 0.14 -5.67
C LEU A 122 18.55 1.63 -5.33
N ASN A 123 19.41 2.16 -4.46
CA ASN A 123 19.34 3.54 -4.03
C ASN A 123 19.55 4.53 -5.19
N LYS A 124 20.49 4.22 -6.10
CA LYS A 124 20.70 4.97 -7.35
C LYS A 124 19.50 4.88 -8.29
N ARG A 125 18.88 3.70 -8.38
CA ARG A 125 17.69 3.50 -9.20
C ARG A 125 16.52 4.34 -8.69
N LEU A 126 16.35 4.42 -7.37
CA LEU A 126 15.35 5.29 -6.74
C LEU A 126 15.63 6.77 -6.96
N ASP A 127 16.91 7.20 -7.03
CA ASP A 127 17.25 8.58 -7.43
C ASP A 127 16.73 8.90 -8.83
N THR A 128 17.00 8.04 -9.80
CA THR A 128 16.54 8.24 -11.17
C THR A 128 15.00 8.28 -11.26
N ILE A 129 14.31 7.46 -10.46
CA ILE A 129 12.84 7.46 -10.41
C ILE A 129 12.33 8.77 -9.79
N LYS A 130 12.95 9.24 -8.69
CA LYS A 130 12.60 10.50 -8.05
C LYS A 130 12.90 11.71 -8.95
N GLU A 131 14.00 11.75 -9.67
CA GLU A 131 14.30 12.83 -10.62
C GLU A 131 13.26 12.91 -11.74
N ARG A 132 12.82 11.76 -12.26
CA ARG A 132 11.73 11.71 -13.25
C ARG A 132 10.40 12.20 -12.68
N SER A 133 10.16 12.05 -11.37
CA SER A 133 8.92 12.54 -10.76
C SER A 133 8.81 14.06 -10.77
N ALA A 134 9.94 14.78 -10.76
CA ALA A 134 9.98 16.24 -10.84
C ALA A 134 9.40 16.78 -12.15
N ALA A 135 9.50 16.02 -13.25
CA ALA A 135 8.96 16.42 -14.55
C ALA A 135 7.43 16.52 -14.57
N PHE A 136 6.75 15.85 -13.64
CA PHE A 136 5.29 15.81 -13.60
C PHE A 136 4.66 16.94 -12.79
N SER A 137 5.46 17.83 -12.18
CA SER A 137 4.99 19.00 -11.43
C SER A 137 3.90 18.68 -10.38
N PHE A 138 4.02 17.53 -9.71
CA PHE A 138 3.10 17.13 -8.64
C PHE A 138 3.41 17.88 -7.35
N ILE A 139 2.36 18.29 -6.64
CA ILE A 139 2.52 19.08 -5.42
C ILE A 139 2.91 18.10 -4.31
N ASN A 140 4.05 18.32 -3.67
CA ASN A 140 4.42 17.57 -2.47
C ASN A 140 3.40 17.89 -1.37
N LEU A 141 2.52 16.92 -1.09
CA LEU A 141 1.37 17.07 -0.21
C LEU A 141 1.77 17.31 1.26
N GLY A 142 3.06 17.21 1.61
CA GLY A 142 3.56 17.46 2.95
C GLY A 142 3.50 18.93 3.42
N SER A 143 3.12 19.88 2.56
CA SER A 143 3.11 21.32 2.90
C SER A 143 1.74 22.00 2.95
N TYR A 144 0.64 21.24 2.85
CA TYR A 144 -0.72 21.81 2.75
C TYR A 144 -1.63 21.30 3.86
N GLU A 145 -1.25 21.55 5.11
CA GLU A 145 -2.28 21.93 6.08
C GLU A 145 -2.71 23.36 5.71
N ASP A 146 -4.02 23.56 5.53
CA ASP A 146 -4.66 24.88 5.44
C ASP A 146 -4.50 25.70 4.13
N ARG A 147 -5.09 25.23 3.01
CA ARG A 147 -5.95 26.13 2.21
C ARG A 147 -7.13 25.39 1.60
N SER A 148 -8.27 25.58 2.24
CA SER A 148 -9.56 25.65 1.56
C SER A 148 -9.51 26.75 0.49
N SER A 149 -9.50 26.38 -0.80
CA SER A 149 -10.13 27.17 -1.86
C SER A 149 -10.03 26.48 -3.22
N LYS A 150 -11.18 26.06 -3.73
CA LYS A 150 -11.57 26.06 -5.15
C LYS A 150 -10.44 25.83 -6.17
N VAL A 151 -10.20 24.57 -6.51
CA VAL A 151 -9.73 24.24 -7.86
C VAL A 151 -10.84 23.42 -8.51
N HIS A 152 -11.43 24.03 -9.54
CA HIS A 152 -12.47 23.44 -10.36
C HIS A 152 -12.04 22.04 -10.83
N ALA A 153 -12.74 21.02 -10.36
CA ALA A 153 -12.73 19.71 -10.96
C ALA A 153 -13.26 19.88 -12.39
N SER A 154 -12.37 19.91 -13.37
CA SER A 154 -12.73 19.69 -14.76
C SER A 154 -13.26 18.26 -14.83
N HIS A 155 -14.59 18.15 -14.86
CA HIS A 155 -15.36 16.94 -15.09
C HIS A 155 -14.83 16.21 -16.34
N SER A 156 -14.03 15.17 -16.12
CA SER A 156 -13.79 14.15 -17.13
C SER A 156 -14.19 12.82 -16.51
N GLY A 157 -15.34 12.32 -16.98
CA GLY A 157 -15.86 11.00 -16.61
C GLY A 157 -16.66 10.97 -15.31
N ASN A 158 -17.63 11.88 -15.13
CA ASN A 158 -18.77 11.53 -14.29
C ASN A 158 -19.58 10.45 -15.03
N THR A 159 -19.16 9.18 -14.93
CA THR A 159 -20.18 8.13 -14.84
C THR A 159 -20.83 8.35 -13.48
N SER A 160 -21.81 9.27 -13.44
CA SER A 160 -22.84 9.24 -12.42
C SER A 160 -23.30 7.79 -12.41
N ARG A 161 -22.96 7.05 -11.36
CA ARG A 161 -23.39 5.67 -11.21
C ARG A 161 -24.87 5.77 -10.85
N GLU A 162 -25.69 6.04 -11.85
CA GLU A 162 -27.12 6.22 -11.70
C GLU A 162 -27.71 4.87 -11.33
N ILE A 163 -28.48 4.90 -10.25
CA ILE A 163 -29.17 3.73 -9.73
C ILE A 163 -30.56 3.81 -10.35
N SER A 164 -30.85 2.94 -11.32
CA SER A 164 -32.22 2.70 -11.74
C SER A 164 -32.90 1.78 -10.72
N GLY A 165 -34.16 2.05 -10.40
CA GLY A 165 -34.99 1.16 -9.57
C GLY A 165 -35.52 -0.06 -10.33
N GLU A 166 -35.23 -0.15 -11.63
CA GLU A 166 -35.60 -1.26 -12.50
C GLU A 166 -34.49 -2.30 -12.49
N PHE A 167 -34.79 -3.49 -11.96
CA PHE A 167 -33.87 -4.63 -11.94
C PHE A 167 -34.55 -5.87 -12.53
N ASP A 168 -33.78 -6.70 -13.22
CA ASP A 168 -34.27 -7.96 -13.76
C ASP A 168 -34.37 -9.03 -12.64
N ARG A 169 -35.60 -9.42 -12.32
CA ARG A 169 -35.89 -10.48 -11.34
C ARG A 169 -35.35 -11.84 -11.77
N SER A 170 -35.12 -12.07 -13.07
CA SER A 170 -34.64 -13.36 -13.58
C SER A 170 -33.16 -13.61 -13.26
N GLY A 171 -32.37 -12.55 -13.03
CA GLY A 171 -30.95 -12.63 -12.69
C GLY A 171 -30.65 -12.88 -11.21
N ILE A 172 -31.67 -13.00 -10.37
CA ILE A 172 -31.52 -13.17 -8.92
C ILE A 172 -31.32 -14.65 -8.61
N VAL A 173 -30.15 -14.99 -8.08
CA VAL A 173 -29.79 -16.35 -7.71
C VAL A 173 -29.22 -16.40 -6.30
N GLY A 174 -29.68 -17.34 -5.48
CA GLY A 174 -29.18 -17.54 -4.13
C GLY A 174 -30.25 -18.12 -3.20
N GLU A 175 -29.92 -19.24 -2.54
CA GLU A 175 -30.88 -20.00 -1.72
C GLU A 175 -31.38 -19.21 -0.49
N LYS A 176 -30.60 -18.25 -0.01
CA LYS A 176 -30.92 -17.43 1.18
C LYS A 176 -31.62 -16.11 0.87
N ILE A 177 -31.74 -15.74 -0.40
CA ILE A 177 -32.26 -14.42 -0.79
C ILE A 177 -33.70 -14.25 -0.32
N GLU A 178 -34.53 -15.28 -0.51
CA GLU A 178 -35.93 -15.24 -0.08
C GLU A 178 -36.09 -15.17 1.45
N GLU A 179 -35.25 -15.91 2.18
CA GLU A 179 -35.24 -15.93 3.64
C GLU A 179 -34.80 -14.57 4.21
N ASP A 180 -33.70 -14.02 3.70
CA ASP A 180 -33.14 -12.75 4.16
C ASP A 180 -34.05 -11.57 3.78
N THR A 181 -34.70 -11.62 2.61
CA THR A 181 -35.74 -10.65 2.21
C THR A 181 -36.91 -10.69 3.20
N ARG A 182 -37.37 -11.88 3.57
CA ARG A 182 -38.49 -12.05 4.51
C ARG A 182 -38.14 -11.52 5.90
N LYS A 183 -36.94 -11.81 6.40
CA LYS A 183 -36.44 -11.28 7.68
C LYS A 183 -36.35 -9.74 7.66
N LEU A 184 -35.89 -9.16 6.56
CA LEU A 184 -35.82 -7.71 6.41
C LEU A 184 -37.22 -7.08 6.44
N VAL A 185 -38.19 -7.67 5.73
CA VAL A 185 -39.60 -7.24 5.73
C VAL A 185 -40.20 -7.37 7.13
N GLU A 186 -39.92 -8.45 7.86
CA GLU A 186 -40.36 -8.64 9.23
C GLU A 186 -39.81 -7.54 10.16
N ILE A 187 -38.51 -7.24 10.08
CA ILE A 187 -37.89 -6.13 10.81
C ILE A 187 -38.58 -4.80 10.47
N MET A 188 -38.90 -4.57 9.21
CA MET A 188 -39.59 -3.35 8.76
C MET A 188 -41.05 -3.26 9.26
N LEU A 189 -41.72 -4.39 9.44
CA LEU A 189 -43.10 -4.45 9.90
C LEU A 189 -43.24 -4.54 11.43
N THR A 190 -42.13 -4.71 12.15
CA THR A 190 -42.13 -4.86 13.63
C THR A 190 -42.37 -3.52 14.37
N GLU A 191 -43.01 -2.54 13.74
CA GLU A 191 -43.40 -1.32 14.45
C GLU A 191 -44.48 -1.60 15.49
N LYS A 192 -44.14 -1.32 16.76
CA LYS A 192 -45.10 -1.23 17.85
C LYS A 192 -45.94 0.03 17.68
N GLU A 193 -47.23 -0.20 17.59
CA GLU A 193 -48.33 0.75 17.72
C GLU A 193 -48.03 1.81 18.80
N GLY A 194 -47.69 3.04 18.40
CA GLY A 194 -47.72 4.21 19.28
C GLY A 194 -46.54 5.18 19.29
N ASN A 195 -45.40 4.96 18.61
CA ASN A 195 -44.31 5.93 18.59
C ASN A 195 -43.86 6.29 17.17
N ALA A 196 -44.03 7.55 16.78
CA ALA A 196 -43.58 8.12 15.50
C ALA A 196 -42.05 8.27 15.46
N ASN A 197 -41.32 7.15 15.55
CA ASN A 197 -39.86 7.13 15.55
C ASN A 197 -39.37 6.66 14.17
N ILE A 198 -38.44 7.40 13.57
CA ILE A 198 -37.90 7.06 12.25
C ILE A 198 -37.06 5.78 12.36
N MET A 199 -37.46 4.72 11.66
CA MET A 199 -36.69 3.49 11.55
C MET A 199 -35.63 3.60 10.46
N VAL A 200 -34.37 3.37 10.83
CA VAL A 200 -33.23 3.34 9.90
C VAL A 200 -32.65 1.94 9.89
N VAL A 201 -32.57 1.33 8.70
CA VAL A 201 -31.95 0.02 8.48
C VAL A 201 -30.70 0.19 7.64
N ALA A 202 -29.56 -0.30 8.14
CA ALA A 202 -28.28 -0.26 7.44
C ALA A 202 -27.90 -1.67 6.95
N ILE A 203 -27.62 -1.80 5.65
CA ILE A 203 -27.10 -3.02 5.05
C ILE A 203 -25.63 -2.79 4.72
N VAL A 204 -24.74 -3.60 5.29
CA VAL A 204 -23.28 -3.42 5.20
C VAL A 204 -22.62 -4.64 4.59
N GLY A 205 -21.66 -4.39 3.71
CA GLY A 205 -20.75 -5.42 3.23
C GLY A 205 -19.86 -4.92 2.10
N VAL A 206 -18.99 -5.79 1.62
CA VAL A 206 -17.96 -5.44 0.63
C VAL A 206 -18.57 -5.20 -0.76
N GLY A 207 -17.87 -4.43 -1.61
CA GLY A 207 -18.36 -4.13 -2.96
C GLY A 207 -18.56 -5.40 -3.80
N GLY A 208 -19.69 -5.51 -4.48
CA GLY A 208 -19.98 -6.62 -5.40
C GLY A 208 -20.75 -7.80 -4.80
N ILE A 209 -21.11 -7.77 -3.52
CA ILE A 209 -21.84 -8.87 -2.86
C ILE A 209 -23.37 -8.88 -3.14
N GLY A 210 -23.84 -8.09 -4.10
CA GLY A 210 -25.26 -8.04 -4.43
C GLY A 210 -26.13 -7.24 -3.45
N LEU A 211 -25.56 -6.33 -2.63
CA LEU A 211 -26.37 -5.37 -1.84
C LEU A 211 -27.23 -4.44 -2.71
N ARG A 212 -26.91 -4.38 -4.00
CA ARG A 212 -27.64 -3.65 -5.02
C ARG A 212 -27.77 -4.57 -6.22
N GLN A 213 -28.98 -4.72 -6.72
CA GLN A 213 -29.23 -5.23 -8.06
C GLN A 213 -29.40 -4.02 -8.97
N GLY A 214 -28.67 -3.99 -10.06
CA GLY A 214 -28.74 -2.94 -11.07
C GLY A 214 -29.40 -3.44 -12.35
#